data_AF-F9ELL2-F1
#
_entry.id   AF-F9ELL2-F1
#
_cell.length_a   1.000
_cell.length_b   1.000
_cell.length_c   1.000
_cell.angle_alpha   90.00
_cell.angle_beta   90.00
_cell.angle_gamma   90.00
#
_symmetry.space_group_name_H-M   'P 1'
#
loop_
_entity.id
_entity.type
_entity.pdbx_description
1 polymer ?
#
loop_
_entity_poly.entity_id
_entity_poly.type
_entity_poly.pdbx_seq_one_letter_code
_entity_poly.pdbx_strand_id
1 'polypeptide(L)'
;MLYIDGISLSKIKEELKKILEGKRINRIFKNNEYTISIHFGKIELLLSCIPALPICYITKSKEQPILDIASSIISNLRKHLMNAMLTDVEQLGFDRILVFHFSRINELGEIKKYKIYFECIGKLSNVIFTNEENKVLDTLKKFHISENFDRTLFLGETYTRPKFDKKLLPTDIKEDNFNRIIKNNLPLTNEIEGVGKFLNNVKSFEEFKNILNSDVKAKIYFKDKKIKLATILDIDFKDYDEVKEFLSYDEMINFYIDYEHTTTSFMLLKK
;
A
#
# COMPACT_ATOMS: atom_id res chain seq x y z
N MET A 1 -1.70 4.56 -16.45
CA MET A 1 -1.05 4.88 -15.15
C MET A 1 -1.91 4.38 -14.00
N LEU A 2 -1.33 3.66 -13.04
CA LEU A 2 -2.01 3.32 -11.78
C LEU A 2 -2.02 4.52 -10.81
N TYR A 3 -3.19 4.85 -10.27
CA TYR A 3 -3.40 5.95 -9.33
C TYR A 3 -3.95 5.44 -7.99
N ILE A 4 -3.09 5.48 -6.97
CA ILE A 4 -3.41 5.10 -5.58
C ILE A 4 -2.86 6.20 -4.67
N ASP A 5 -3.76 7.01 -4.11
CA ASP A 5 -3.45 8.00 -3.09
C ASP A 5 -3.79 7.49 -1.68
N GLY A 6 -3.75 8.36 -0.68
CA GLY A 6 -4.06 8.00 0.70
C GLY A 6 -5.51 7.59 0.92
N ILE A 7 -6.44 8.20 0.18
CA ILE A 7 -7.87 7.84 0.24
C ILE A 7 -8.07 6.46 -0.41
N SER A 8 -7.43 6.21 -1.55
CA SER A 8 -7.40 4.86 -2.16
C SER A 8 -6.86 3.84 -1.16
N LEU A 9 -5.74 4.14 -0.50
CA LEU A 9 -5.11 3.20 0.43
C LEU A 9 -6.01 2.86 1.62
N SER A 10 -6.83 3.80 2.10
CA SER A 10 -7.81 3.54 3.17
C SER A 10 -8.82 2.48 2.76
N LYS A 11 -9.28 2.50 1.50
CA LYS A 11 -10.20 1.48 0.95
C LYS A 11 -9.50 0.14 0.76
N ILE A 12 -8.26 0.14 0.24
CA ILE A 12 -7.43 -1.08 0.10
C ILE A 12 -7.21 -1.74 1.46
N LYS A 13 -6.91 -0.94 2.49
CA LYS A 13 -6.73 -1.41 3.87
C LYS A 13 -7.97 -2.17 4.36
N GLU A 14 -9.19 -1.66 4.12
CA GLU A 14 -10.42 -2.36 4.51
C GLU A 14 -10.60 -3.69 3.77
N GLU A 15 -10.34 -3.74 2.46
CA GLU A 15 -10.39 -5.00 1.70
C GLU A 15 -9.35 -6.01 2.20
N LEU A 16 -8.10 -5.59 2.38
CA LEU A 16 -7.04 -6.45 2.90
C LEU A 16 -7.34 -6.95 4.31
N LYS A 17 -7.84 -6.07 5.20
CA LYS A 17 -8.24 -6.44 6.56
C LYS A 17 -9.32 -7.51 6.54
N LYS A 18 -10.40 -7.29 5.79
CA LYS A 18 -11.50 -8.24 5.64
C LYS A 18 -11.03 -9.62 5.15
N ILE A 19 -10.01 -9.66 4.29
CA ILE A 19 -9.50 -10.91 3.73
C ILE A 19 -8.47 -11.59 4.65
N LEU A 20 -7.64 -10.83 5.37
CA LEU A 20 -6.45 -11.38 6.03
C LEU A 20 -6.55 -11.47 7.56
N GLU A 21 -7.40 -10.67 8.21
CA GLU A 21 -7.52 -10.64 9.68
C GLU A 21 -7.89 -12.03 10.24
N GLY A 22 -7.23 -12.42 11.33
CA GLY A 22 -7.39 -13.74 11.95
C GLY A 22 -6.67 -14.88 11.23
N LYS A 23 -6.07 -14.66 10.05
CA LYS A 23 -5.28 -15.67 9.35
C LYS A 23 -3.85 -15.74 9.87
N ARG A 24 -3.25 -16.92 9.75
CA ARG A 24 -1.87 -17.17 10.19
C ARG A 24 -0.92 -17.24 9.00
N ILE A 25 0.30 -16.76 9.21
CA ILE A 25 1.36 -16.87 8.22
C ILE A 25 1.87 -18.31 8.14
N ASN A 26 1.88 -18.87 6.93
CA ASN A 26 2.44 -20.19 6.63
C ASN A 26 3.81 -20.13 5.97
N ARG A 27 4.04 -19.16 5.08
CA ARG A 27 5.31 -19.03 4.34
C ARG A 27 5.59 -17.54 4.09
N ILE A 28 6.88 -17.21 4.01
CA ILE A 28 7.34 -15.85 3.68
C ILE A 28 8.49 -16.02 2.71
N PHE A 29 8.51 -15.30 1.60
CA PHE A 29 9.57 -15.39 0.60
C PHE A 29 9.99 -14.00 0.09
N LYS A 30 11.23 -13.88 -0.38
CA LYS A 30 11.70 -12.69 -1.08
C LYS A 30 11.78 -12.97 -2.58
N ASN A 31 10.74 -12.58 -3.31
CA ASN A 31 10.59 -12.86 -4.74
C ASN A 31 11.69 -12.18 -5.59
N ASN A 32 12.13 -10.98 -5.22
CA ASN A 32 13.24 -10.24 -5.84
C ASN A 32 13.82 -9.22 -4.85
N GLU A 33 14.75 -8.35 -5.29
CA GLU A 33 15.39 -7.34 -4.43
C GLU A 33 14.38 -6.46 -3.68
N TYR A 34 13.24 -6.15 -4.30
CA TYR A 34 12.27 -5.16 -3.82
C TYR A 34 10.90 -5.73 -3.46
N THR A 35 10.71 -7.05 -3.50
CA THR A 35 9.39 -7.66 -3.33
C THR A 35 9.44 -8.84 -2.36
N ILE A 36 8.54 -8.83 -1.38
CA ILE A 36 8.31 -9.94 -0.42
C ILE A 36 6.88 -10.46 -0.61
N SER A 37 6.71 -11.77 -0.52
CA SER A 37 5.40 -12.42 -0.42
C SER A 37 5.19 -13.01 0.98
N ILE A 38 3.99 -12.83 1.51
CA ILE A 38 3.53 -13.41 2.79
C ILE A 38 2.31 -14.28 2.50
N HIS A 39 2.39 -15.56 2.86
CA HIS A 39 1.38 -16.56 2.56
C HIS A 39 0.52 -16.84 3.78
N PHE A 40 -0.79 -16.70 3.64
CA PHE A 40 -1.83 -17.06 4.60
C PHE A 40 -2.66 -18.22 4.03
N GLY A 41 -2.12 -19.43 4.13
CA GLY A 41 -2.63 -20.63 3.48
C GLY A 41 -2.47 -20.55 1.97
N LYS A 42 -3.60 -20.46 1.25
CA LYS A 42 -3.64 -20.29 -0.21
C LYS A 42 -3.61 -18.82 -0.65
N ILE A 43 -3.76 -17.89 0.29
CA ILE A 43 -3.76 -16.45 0.01
C ILE A 43 -2.32 -15.96 0.05
N GLU A 44 -1.88 -15.29 -1.00
CA GLU A 44 -0.54 -14.72 -1.11
C GLU A 44 -0.64 -13.19 -1.19
N LEU A 45 -0.17 -12.50 -0.15
CA LEU A 45 -0.01 -11.05 -0.13
C LEU A 45 1.37 -10.69 -0.65
N LEU A 46 1.43 -9.91 -1.72
CA LEU A 46 2.68 -9.31 -2.20
C LEU A 46 2.85 -7.91 -1.65
N LEU A 47 4.06 -7.59 -1.19
CA LEU A 47 4.53 -6.26 -0.80
C LEU A 47 5.66 -5.87 -1.74
N SER A 48 5.37 -5.03 -2.73
CA SER A 48 6.36 -4.57 -3.71
C SER A 48 6.79 -3.14 -3.44
N CYS A 49 8.10 -2.95 -3.32
CA CYS A 49 8.78 -1.66 -3.18
C CYS A 49 9.54 -1.27 -4.45
N ILE A 50 9.17 -1.86 -5.60
CA ILE A 50 9.77 -1.52 -6.90
C ILE A 50 9.47 -0.04 -7.17
N PRO A 51 10.49 0.82 -7.39
CA PRO A 51 10.28 2.27 -7.46
C PRO A 51 9.26 2.74 -8.50
N ALA A 52 9.12 2.00 -9.61
CA ALA A 52 8.17 2.30 -10.68
C ALA A 52 6.72 1.92 -10.35
N LEU A 53 6.51 0.96 -9.43
CA LEU A 53 5.20 0.43 -9.07
C LEU A 53 5.21 -0.09 -7.63
N PRO A 54 5.38 0.76 -6.62
CA PRO A 54 5.24 0.32 -5.25
C PRO A 54 3.76 0.03 -4.97
N ILE A 55 3.48 -1.18 -4.49
CA ILE A 55 2.10 -1.68 -4.35
C ILE A 55 2.04 -2.89 -3.43
N CYS A 56 0.91 -3.08 -2.75
CA CYS A 56 0.59 -4.32 -2.04
C CYS A 56 -0.76 -4.85 -2.49
N TYR A 57 -0.85 -6.14 -2.80
CA TYR A 57 -2.10 -6.76 -3.28
C TYR A 57 -2.06 -8.27 -3.08
N ILE A 58 -3.22 -8.91 -3.10
CA ILE A 58 -3.36 -10.37 -3.10
C ILE A 58 -3.24 -10.88 -4.53
N THR A 59 -2.21 -11.70 -4.78
CA THR A 59 -1.97 -12.24 -6.12
C THR A 59 -2.84 -13.44 -6.44
N LYS A 60 -3.28 -13.54 -7.70
CA LYS A 60 -3.95 -14.73 -8.25
C LYS A 60 -2.96 -15.75 -8.81
N SER A 61 -1.68 -15.39 -8.97
CA SER A 61 -0.69 -16.23 -9.64
C SER A 61 -0.26 -17.40 -8.74
N LYS A 62 -0.48 -18.63 -9.22
CA LYS A 62 -0.09 -19.87 -8.53
C LYS A 62 1.25 -20.44 -8.99
N GLU A 63 1.85 -19.87 -10.04
CA GLU A 63 2.79 -20.62 -10.90
C GLU A 63 4.06 -19.85 -11.27
N GLN A 64 4.58 -19.01 -10.37
CA GLN A 64 5.96 -18.54 -10.55
C GLN A 64 6.88 -19.28 -9.57
N PRO A 65 8.04 -19.79 -10.02
CA PRO A 65 9.03 -20.32 -9.11
C PRO A 65 9.41 -19.20 -8.17
N ILE A 66 9.09 -19.39 -6.89
CA ILE A 66 9.45 -18.43 -5.87
C ILE A 66 10.96 -18.53 -5.72
N LEU A 67 11.68 -17.55 -6.27
CA LEU A 67 13.07 -17.33 -5.92
C LEU A 67 13.06 -16.98 -4.44
N ASP A 68 13.48 -17.90 -3.58
CA ASP A 68 13.63 -17.62 -2.16
C ASP A 68 15.03 -17.07 -1.90
N ILE A 69 15.21 -15.78 -2.20
CA ILE A 69 16.52 -15.13 -2.02
C ILE A 69 16.79 -14.97 -0.53
N ALA A 70 17.78 -15.71 -0.03
CA ALA A 70 18.24 -15.57 1.34
C ALA A 70 18.62 -14.11 1.64
N SER A 71 18.05 -13.55 2.70
CA SER A 71 18.34 -12.19 3.16
C SER A 71 18.02 -12.05 4.66
N SER A 72 18.66 -11.10 5.33
CA SER A 72 18.48 -10.90 6.78
C SER A 72 17.01 -10.68 7.15
N ILE A 73 16.29 -9.88 6.37
CA ILE A 73 14.89 -9.58 6.64
C ILE A 73 14.02 -10.83 6.55
N ILE A 74 14.24 -11.72 5.58
CA ILE A 74 13.48 -12.97 5.49
C ILE A 74 13.77 -13.88 6.68
N SER A 75 15.03 -13.99 7.10
CA SER A 75 15.39 -14.75 8.30
C SER A 75 14.72 -14.19 9.56
N ASN A 76 14.71 -12.87 9.73
CA ASN A 76 14.06 -12.20 10.86
C ASN A 76 12.54 -12.38 10.83
N LEU A 77 11.90 -12.13 9.67
CA LEU A 77 10.46 -12.35 9.49
C LEU A 77 10.09 -13.81 9.78
N ARG A 78 10.85 -14.79 9.26
CA ARG A 78 10.56 -16.22 9.51
C ARG A 78 10.73 -16.57 10.98
N LYS A 79 11.80 -16.12 11.62
CA LYS A 79 12.06 -16.39 13.05
C LYS A 79 10.90 -15.91 13.93
N HIS A 80 10.36 -14.74 13.65
CA HIS A 80 9.39 -14.08 14.53
C HIS A 80 7.93 -14.28 14.11
N LEU A 81 7.63 -14.31 12.80
CA LEU A 81 6.26 -14.26 12.28
C LEU A 81 5.72 -15.59 11.74
N MET A 82 6.52 -16.65 11.64
CA MET A 82 5.97 -17.95 11.25
C MET A 82 4.88 -18.39 12.24
N ASN A 83 3.73 -18.80 11.70
CA ASN A 83 2.49 -19.11 12.43
C ASN A 83 1.89 -17.95 13.25
N ALA A 84 2.44 -16.74 13.16
CA ALA A 84 1.83 -15.55 13.74
C ALA A 84 0.51 -15.26 13.05
N MET A 85 -0.48 -14.82 13.83
CA MET A 85 -1.79 -14.42 13.36
C MET A 85 -1.76 -12.92 13.03
N LEU A 86 -2.25 -12.53 11.85
CA LEU A 86 -2.53 -11.13 11.56
C LEU A 86 -3.74 -10.70 12.40
N THR A 87 -3.54 -9.74 13.28
CA THR A 87 -4.58 -9.24 14.20
C THR A 87 -5.25 -7.98 13.72
N ASP A 88 -4.58 -7.19 12.88
CA ASP A 88 -5.14 -5.95 12.35
C ASP A 88 -4.34 -5.45 11.14
N VAL A 89 -4.98 -4.60 10.33
CA VAL A 89 -4.34 -3.80 9.27
C VAL A 89 -4.77 -2.36 9.45
N GLU A 90 -3.83 -1.49 9.78
CA GLU A 90 -4.07 -0.05 9.94
C GLU A 90 -3.42 0.75 8.81
N GLN A 91 -3.94 1.95 8.58
CA GLN A 91 -3.25 2.99 7.82
C GLN A 91 -2.80 4.07 8.79
N LEU A 92 -1.60 4.59 8.56
CA LEU A 92 -1.04 5.67 9.37
C LEU A 92 -1.56 7.03 8.86
N GLY A 93 -2.60 7.55 9.51
CA GLY A 93 -3.27 8.76 9.05
C GLY A 93 -3.93 8.53 7.69
N PHE A 94 -3.73 9.44 6.75
CA PHE A 94 -4.03 9.24 5.33
C PHE A 94 -2.75 9.22 4.47
N ASP A 95 -1.58 8.98 5.09
CA ASP A 95 -0.36 8.70 4.35
C ASP A 95 -0.43 7.35 3.63
N ARG A 96 0.44 7.16 2.64
CA ARG A 96 0.55 5.90 1.90
C ARG A 96 1.39 4.86 2.65
N ILE A 97 1.02 4.59 3.90
CA ILE A 97 1.70 3.65 4.79
C ILE A 97 0.67 2.74 5.46
N LEU A 98 0.79 1.43 5.22
CA LEU A 98 0.03 0.40 5.92
C LEU A 98 0.87 -0.22 7.03
N VAL A 99 0.21 -0.63 8.11
CA VAL A 99 0.83 -1.44 9.16
C VAL A 99 0.02 -2.70 9.37
N PHE A 100 0.68 -3.83 9.22
CA PHE A 100 0.15 -5.14 9.47
C PHE A 100 0.57 -5.56 10.89
N HIS A 101 -0.41 -5.77 11.77
CA HIS A 101 -0.17 -6.16 13.16
C HIS A 101 -0.23 -7.67 13.31
N PHE A 102 0.74 -8.25 13.99
CA PHE A 102 0.82 -9.68 14.20
C PHE A 102 0.92 -10.03 15.67
N SER A 103 0.32 -11.17 16.05
CA SER A 103 0.50 -11.79 17.35
C SER A 103 0.91 -13.26 17.23
N ARG A 104 1.81 -13.70 18.11
CA ARG A 104 2.24 -15.09 18.20
C ARG A 104 2.41 -15.49 19.66
N ILE A 105 2.09 -16.73 19.96
CA ILE A 105 2.43 -17.35 21.25
C ILE A 105 3.82 -18.00 21.09
N ASN A 106 4.76 -17.65 21.97
CA ASN A 106 6.10 -18.24 21.97
C ASN A 106 6.12 -19.60 22.69
N GLU A 107 7.29 -20.22 22.78
CA GLU A 107 7.46 -21.55 23.40
C GLU A 107 7.11 -21.57 24.90
N LEU A 108 7.12 -20.41 25.56
CA LEU A 108 6.80 -20.22 26.98
C LEU A 108 5.31 -19.90 27.22
N GLY A 109 4.50 -19.81 26.17
CA GLY A 109 3.08 -19.45 26.27
C GLY A 109 2.82 -17.94 26.33
N GLU A 110 3.84 -17.09 26.17
CA GLU A 110 3.69 -15.63 26.16
C GLU A 110 3.21 -15.13 24.79
N ILE A 111 2.34 -14.12 24.79
CA ILE A 111 1.94 -13.42 23.57
C ILE A 111 3.00 -12.38 23.22
N LYS A 112 3.64 -12.54 22.06
CA LYS A 112 4.51 -11.54 21.43
C LYS A 112 3.78 -10.85 20.30
N LYS A 113 3.97 -9.53 20.20
CA LYS A 113 3.40 -8.69 19.15
C LYS A 113 4.50 -8.13 18.25
N TYR A 114 4.19 -8.01 16.98
CA TYR A 114 5.09 -7.53 15.94
C TYR A 114 4.33 -6.72 14.91
N LYS A 115 5.03 -5.89 14.14
CA LYS A 115 4.43 -5.09 13.07
C LYS A 115 5.28 -5.16 11.80
N ILE A 116 4.60 -5.14 10.65
CA ILE A 116 5.22 -4.84 9.37
C ILE A 116 4.64 -3.53 8.86
N TYR A 117 5.49 -2.53 8.70
CA TYR A 117 5.15 -1.29 8.01
C TYR A 117 5.46 -1.46 6.53
N PHE A 118 4.48 -1.17 5.69
CA PHE A 118 4.64 -1.09 4.25
C PHE A 118 4.45 0.35 3.80
N GLU A 119 5.54 0.96 3.34
CA GLU A 119 5.55 2.35 2.88
C GLU A 119 5.51 2.37 1.36
N CYS A 120 4.49 3.01 0.78
CA CYS A 120 4.26 3.11 -0.66
C CYS A 120 4.58 4.54 -1.15
N ILE A 121 5.86 4.91 -1.09
CA ILE A 121 6.37 6.27 -1.31
C ILE A 121 7.40 6.30 -2.46
N GLY A 122 7.02 5.76 -3.61
CA GLY A 122 7.88 5.78 -4.81
C GLY A 122 9.25 5.12 -4.56
N LYS A 123 10.34 5.86 -4.80
CA LYS A 123 11.72 5.39 -4.61
C LYS A 123 12.05 5.02 -3.16
N LEU A 124 11.40 5.67 -2.20
CA LEU A 124 11.61 5.46 -0.76
C LEU A 124 10.72 4.35 -0.19
N SER A 125 9.88 3.71 -1.02
CA SER A 125 9.02 2.62 -0.58
C SER A 125 9.82 1.52 0.10
N ASN A 126 9.32 0.98 1.20
CA ASN A 126 10.05 0.01 2.01
C ASN A 126 9.10 -0.93 2.78
N VAL A 127 9.65 -2.07 3.19
CA VAL A 127 9.05 -2.95 4.20
C VAL A 127 9.92 -2.86 5.44
N ILE A 128 9.35 -2.43 6.56
CA ILE A 128 10.04 -2.29 7.84
C ILE A 128 9.41 -3.25 8.84
N PHE A 129 10.21 -4.10 9.45
CA PHE A 129 9.79 -5.04 10.46
C PHE A 129 10.12 -4.51 11.86
N THR A 130 9.17 -4.51 12.79
CA THR A 130 9.39 -4.02 14.16
C THR A 130 8.81 -4.96 15.23
N ASN A 131 9.30 -4.80 16.46
CA ASN A 131 8.65 -5.36 17.66
C ASN A 131 7.44 -4.51 18.09
N GLU A 132 6.84 -4.86 19.23
CA GLU A 132 5.69 -4.16 19.82
C GLU A 132 5.97 -2.72 20.27
N GLU A 133 7.21 -2.41 20.65
CA GLU A 133 7.69 -1.08 21.03
C GLU A 133 8.08 -0.22 19.81
N ASN A 134 7.73 -0.67 18.60
CA ASN A 134 8.12 -0.08 17.32
C ASN A 134 9.64 -0.03 17.10
N LYS A 135 10.43 -0.85 17.79
CA LYS A 135 11.87 -0.97 17.53
C LYS A 135 12.09 -1.73 16.22
N VAL A 136 12.83 -1.13 15.31
CA VAL A 136 13.15 -1.69 14.00
C VAL A 136 14.02 -2.94 14.16
N LEU A 137 13.53 -4.06 13.66
CA LEU A 137 14.21 -5.36 13.68
C LEU A 137 14.89 -5.68 12.35
N ASP A 138 14.31 -5.23 11.22
CA ASP A 138 14.96 -5.26 9.90
C ASP A 138 14.21 -4.38 8.88
N THR A 139 14.81 -4.14 7.73
CA THR A 139 14.21 -3.44 6.59
C THR A 139 14.51 -4.15 5.26
N LEU A 140 13.61 -4.06 4.29
CA LEU A 140 13.83 -4.64 2.96
C LEU A 140 14.88 -3.85 2.19
N LYS A 141 14.74 -2.52 2.17
CA LYS A 141 15.70 -1.59 1.57
C LYS A 141 16.48 -0.88 2.67
N LYS A 142 17.81 -1.00 2.60
CA LYS A 142 18.75 -0.29 3.46
C LYS A 142 19.16 0.98 2.73
N PHE A 143 18.75 2.13 3.24
CA PHE A 143 19.13 3.43 2.69
C PHE A 143 20.34 3.98 3.44
N HIS A 144 21.28 4.56 2.71
CA HIS A 144 22.34 5.36 3.32
C HIS A 144 21.75 6.66 3.91
N ILE A 145 22.42 7.26 4.90
CA ILE A 145 21.96 8.49 5.57
C ILE A 145 21.73 9.62 4.55
N SER A 146 22.55 9.68 3.50
CA SER A 146 22.44 10.66 2.41
C SER A 146 21.28 10.41 1.44
N GLU A 147 20.58 9.28 1.54
CA GLU A 147 19.46 8.94 0.65
C GLU A 147 18.10 9.17 1.30
N ASN A 148 18.06 9.25 2.64
CA ASN A 148 16.85 9.50 3.43
C ASN A 148 17.12 10.60 4.46
N PHE A 149 17.06 11.84 4.00
CA PHE A 149 17.40 13.02 4.81
C PHE A 149 16.42 13.27 5.98
N ASP A 150 15.21 12.71 5.93
CA ASP A 150 14.16 13.03 6.90
C ASP A 150 14.22 12.20 8.19
N ARG A 151 14.71 10.95 8.08
CA ARG A 151 14.86 10.03 9.22
C ARG A 151 15.83 8.90 8.90
N THR A 152 16.33 8.26 9.95
CA THR A 152 17.12 7.03 9.83
C THR A 152 16.34 5.81 10.30
N LEU A 153 16.47 4.68 9.59
CA LEU A 153 15.85 3.40 9.92
C LEU A 153 16.91 2.38 10.35
N PHE A 154 17.55 2.62 11.50
CA PHE A 154 18.55 1.71 12.06
C PHE A 154 17.91 0.60 12.89
N LEU A 155 18.58 -0.55 12.94
CA LEU A 155 18.19 -1.65 13.81
C LEU A 155 18.24 -1.21 15.28
N GLY A 156 17.20 -1.53 16.04
CA GLY A 156 17.06 -1.14 17.45
C GLY A 156 16.54 0.28 17.68
N GLU A 157 16.44 1.11 16.64
CA GLU A 157 15.82 2.44 16.74
C GLU A 157 14.30 2.35 16.68
N THR A 158 13.64 3.32 17.28
CA THR A 158 12.18 3.42 17.19
C THR A 158 11.78 3.89 15.79
N TYR A 159 10.89 3.14 15.12
CA TYR A 159 10.32 3.55 13.85
C TYR A 159 9.62 4.91 14.00
N THR A 160 9.97 5.82 13.11
CA THR A 160 9.32 7.12 12.94
C THR A 160 8.82 7.20 11.50
N ARG A 161 7.68 7.82 11.24
CA ARG A 161 7.16 8.04 9.86
C ARG A 161 8.03 9.06 9.12
N PRO A 162 8.02 9.11 7.77
CA PRO A 162 8.64 10.21 7.05
C PRO A 162 7.98 11.53 7.46
N LYS A 163 8.73 12.63 7.45
CA LYS A 163 8.20 13.94 7.83
C LYS A 163 7.37 14.49 6.68
N PHE A 164 6.13 14.84 6.96
CA PHE A 164 5.25 15.54 6.04
C PHE A 164 4.71 16.81 6.69
N ASP A 165 4.39 17.80 5.87
CA ASP A 165 3.67 18.99 6.34
C ASP A 165 2.35 18.58 6.96
N LYS A 166 2.02 19.17 8.10
CA LYS A 166 0.77 18.90 8.80
C LYS A 166 -0.40 19.44 7.97
N LYS A 167 -1.23 18.54 7.46
CA LYS A 167 -2.46 18.85 6.69
C LYS A 167 -3.70 18.48 7.49
N LEU A 168 -4.88 18.89 7.00
CA LEU A 168 -6.15 18.44 7.56
C LEU A 168 -6.41 16.98 7.17
N LEU A 169 -6.90 16.18 8.11
CA LEU A 169 -7.35 14.84 7.79
C LEU A 169 -8.64 14.91 6.93
N PRO A 170 -8.77 14.08 5.87
CA PRO A 170 -10.00 13.97 5.07
C PRO A 170 -11.28 13.73 5.89
N THR A 171 -11.17 13.05 7.02
CA THR A 171 -12.29 12.75 7.93
C THR A 171 -12.71 13.94 8.79
N ASP A 172 -11.79 14.87 9.04
CA ASP A 172 -11.95 15.96 10.01
C ASP A 172 -12.32 17.28 9.33
N ILE A 173 -12.22 17.35 8.00
CA ILE A 173 -12.56 18.53 7.23
C ILE A 173 -14.07 18.80 7.27
N LYS A 174 -14.40 20.03 7.64
CA LYS A 174 -15.77 20.57 7.65
C LYS A 174 -16.09 21.26 6.33
N GLU A 175 -17.38 21.32 6.00
CA GLU A 175 -17.87 21.94 4.77
C GLU A 175 -17.39 23.38 4.57
N ASP A 176 -17.47 24.23 5.60
CA ASP A 176 -17.01 25.62 5.53
C ASP A 176 -15.52 25.74 5.17
N ASN A 177 -14.69 24.87 5.76
CA ASN A 177 -13.26 24.83 5.47
C ASN A 177 -13.02 24.35 4.03
N PHE A 178 -13.72 23.31 3.59
CA PHE A 178 -13.62 22.81 2.21
C PHE A 178 -14.02 23.90 1.20
N ASN A 179 -15.15 24.56 1.42
CA ASN A 179 -15.65 25.62 0.56
C ASN A 179 -14.68 26.81 0.49
N ARG A 180 -14.00 27.12 1.60
CA ARG A 180 -12.92 28.13 1.63
C ARG A 180 -11.72 27.72 0.78
N ILE A 181 -11.30 26.46 0.83
CA ILE A 181 -10.18 25.93 0.01
C ILE A 181 -10.52 26.11 -1.49
N ILE A 182 -11.71 25.66 -1.90
CA ILE A 182 -12.18 25.79 -3.29
C ILE A 182 -12.31 27.26 -3.72
N LYS A 183 -12.92 28.11 -2.89
CA LYS A 183 -13.10 29.56 -3.18
C LYS A 183 -11.77 30.28 -3.38
N ASN A 184 -10.74 29.88 -2.64
CA ASN A 184 -9.39 30.45 -2.73
C ASN A 184 -8.55 29.81 -3.84
N ASN A 185 -9.10 28.90 -4.65
CA ASN A 185 -8.40 28.13 -5.67
C ASN A 185 -7.15 27.40 -5.14
N LEU A 186 -7.19 26.96 -3.88
CA LEU A 186 -6.11 26.20 -3.28
C LEU A 186 -6.23 24.72 -3.69
N PRO A 187 -5.15 24.06 -4.15
CA PRO A 187 -5.18 22.64 -4.44
C PRO A 187 -5.50 21.82 -3.18
N LEU A 188 -6.50 20.92 -3.26
CA LEU A 188 -6.83 20.02 -2.15
C LEU A 188 -5.62 19.20 -1.69
N THR A 189 -4.75 18.82 -2.62
CA THR A 189 -3.47 18.12 -2.35
C THR A 189 -2.57 18.84 -1.35
N ASN A 190 -2.69 20.17 -1.23
CA ASN A 190 -1.84 20.98 -0.35
C ASN A 190 -2.46 21.10 1.04
N GLU A 191 -3.78 21.08 1.12
CA GLU A 191 -4.53 21.38 2.34
C GLU A 191 -4.99 20.11 3.09
N ILE A 192 -5.19 19.01 2.36
CA ILE A 192 -5.77 17.77 2.88
C ILE A 192 -4.78 16.61 2.74
N GLU A 193 -4.57 15.88 3.82
CA GLU A 193 -3.67 14.72 3.88
C GLU A 193 -4.18 13.58 2.98
N GLY A 194 -3.26 12.90 2.30
CA GLY A 194 -3.56 11.72 1.48
C GLY A 194 -4.32 12.00 0.18
N VAL A 195 -4.79 13.23 -0.06
CA VAL A 195 -5.44 13.61 -1.31
C VAL A 195 -4.42 13.72 -2.42
N GLY A 196 -4.63 12.96 -3.51
CA GLY A 196 -3.79 13.05 -4.70
C GLY A 196 -4.38 13.97 -5.79
N LYS A 197 -3.60 14.16 -6.87
CA LYS A 197 -3.85 15.17 -7.91
C LYS A 197 -5.20 15.08 -8.61
N PHE A 198 -5.79 13.89 -8.76
CA PHE A 198 -7.08 13.76 -9.47
C PHE A 198 -8.24 14.33 -8.66
N LEU A 199 -8.12 14.33 -7.34
CA LEU A 199 -9.15 14.86 -6.46
C LEU A 199 -9.15 16.40 -6.41
N ASN A 200 -8.12 17.08 -6.93
CA ASN A 200 -8.16 18.54 -7.12
C ASN A 200 -9.28 18.99 -8.09
N ASN A 201 -9.85 18.07 -8.86
CA ASN A 201 -10.97 18.35 -9.75
C ASN A 201 -12.34 18.37 -9.05
N VAL A 202 -12.42 17.84 -7.82
CA VAL A 202 -13.65 17.81 -7.02
C VAL A 202 -14.13 19.24 -6.75
N LYS A 203 -15.41 19.51 -6.99
CA LYS A 203 -15.98 20.88 -6.95
C LYS A 203 -16.90 21.14 -5.77
N SER A 204 -17.36 20.10 -5.08
CA SER A 204 -18.26 20.23 -3.94
C SER A 204 -17.83 19.36 -2.77
N PHE A 205 -18.19 19.79 -1.56
CA PHE A 205 -17.95 19.00 -0.35
C PHE A 205 -18.70 17.67 -0.39
N GLU A 206 -19.90 17.65 -0.95
CA GLU A 206 -20.71 16.43 -1.12
C GLU A 206 -20.02 15.40 -2.03
N GLU A 207 -19.50 15.83 -3.18
CA GLU A 207 -18.70 14.99 -4.07
C GLU A 207 -17.46 14.43 -3.35
N PHE A 208 -16.75 15.27 -2.59
CA PHE A 208 -15.60 14.84 -1.79
C PHE A 208 -15.98 13.77 -0.75
N LYS A 209 -17.09 13.98 -0.03
CA LYS A 209 -17.60 13.03 0.98
C LYS A 209 -18.05 11.72 0.34
N ASN A 210 -18.66 11.77 -0.83
CA ASN A 210 -19.05 10.58 -1.58
C ASN A 210 -17.83 9.75 -2.00
N ILE A 211 -16.76 10.39 -2.49
CA ILE A 211 -15.50 9.69 -2.81
C ILE A 211 -14.88 9.10 -1.54
N LEU A 212 -14.84 9.88 -0.44
CA LEU A 212 -14.26 9.43 0.82
C LEU A 212 -14.97 8.19 1.39
N ASN A 213 -16.31 8.19 1.37
CA ASN A 213 -17.14 7.17 2.01
C ASN A 213 -17.56 6.01 1.09
N SER A 214 -17.41 6.15 -0.23
CA SER A 214 -17.77 5.09 -1.17
C SER A 214 -16.96 3.81 -0.97
N ASP A 215 -17.55 2.68 -1.31
CA ASP A 215 -16.82 1.42 -1.47
C ASP A 215 -15.83 1.50 -2.65
N VAL A 216 -14.98 0.49 -2.78
CA VAL A 216 -14.04 0.35 -3.89
C VAL A 216 -14.80 0.39 -5.23
N LYS A 217 -14.44 1.35 -6.10
CA LYS A 217 -14.90 1.42 -7.49
C LYS A 217 -13.73 1.18 -8.43
N ALA A 218 -13.29 -0.07 -8.50
CA ALA A 218 -12.12 -0.46 -9.26
C ALA A 218 -12.37 -0.37 -10.78
N LYS A 219 -11.65 0.53 -11.46
CA LYS A 219 -11.79 0.78 -12.90
C LYS A 219 -10.44 1.00 -13.58
N ILE A 220 -10.33 0.54 -14.83
CA ILE A 220 -9.23 0.84 -15.73
C ILE A 220 -9.79 1.48 -17.00
N TYR A 221 -9.31 2.68 -17.30
CA TYR A 221 -9.62 3.48 -18.48
C TYR A 221 -8.50 3.31 -19.52
N PHE A 222 -8.89 3.02 -20.75
CA PHE A 222 -8.01 2.81 -21.89
C PHE A 222 -8.22 3.88 -22.96
N LYS A 223 -7.17 4.15 -23.73
CA LYS A 223 -7.25 4.91 -24.99
C LYS A 223 -6.22 4.35 -25.95
N ASP A 224 -6.63 4.02 -27.17
CA ASP A 224 -5.77 3.38 -28.17
C ASP A 224 -5.11 2.10 -27.62
N LYS A 225 -5.87 1.28 -26.87
CA LYS A 225 -5.39 0.06 -26.18
C LYS A 225 -4.27 0.29 -25.15
N LYS A 226 -4.06 1.52 -24.68
CA LYS A 226 -3.10 1.84 -23.62
C LYS A 226 -3.82 2.24 -22.35
N ILE A 227 -3.34 1.80 -21.20
CA ILE A 227 -3.91 2.19 -19.91
C ILE A 227 -3.64 3.67 -19.65
N LYS A 228 -4.68 4.49 -19.67
CA LYS A 228 -4.60 5.90 -19.28
C LYS A 228 -4.66 6.05 -17.77
N LEU A 229 -5.65 5.44 -17.14
CA LEU A 229 -5.84 5.53 -15.69
C LEU A 229 -6.38 4.22 -15.12
N ALA A 230 -5.77 3.73 -14.04
CA ALA A 230 -6.33 2.67 -13.20
C ALA A 230 -6.53 3.24 -11.80
N THR A 231 -7.72 3.09 -11.23
CA THR A 231 -8.09 3.68 -9.95
C THR A 231 -9.18 2.86 -9.26
N ILE A 232 -9.32 3.06 -7.95
CA ILE A 232 -10.40 2.47 -7.14
C ILE A 232 -11.32 3.53 -6.55
N LEU A 233 -11.11 4.80 -6.91
CA LEU A 233 -11.93 5.91 -6.49
C LEU A 233 -12.99 6.21 -7.55
N ASP A 234 -14.11 6.75 -7.11
CA ASP A 234 -15.17 7.23 -7.99
C ASP A 234 -14.79 8.58 -8.62
N ILE A 235 -13.89 8.55 -9.61
CA ILE A 235 -13.40 9.73 -10.31
C ILE A 235 -13.88 9.76 -11.75
N ASP A 236 -14.38 10.92 -12.19
CA ASP A 236 -14.79 11.19 -13.56
C ASP A 236 -13.54 11.50 -14.43
N PHE A 237 -13.02 10.47 -15.09
CA PHE A 237 -11.92 10.59 -16.04
C PHE A 237 -12.46 10.56 -17.47
N LYS A 238 -12.12 11.56 -18.30
CA LYS A 238 -12.77 11.77 -19.61
C LYS A 238 -11.94 11.37 -20.84
N ASP A 239 -10.62 11.21 -20.69
CA ASP A 239 -9.72 10.93 -21.84
C ASP A 239 -9.57 9.42 -22.10
N TYR A 240 -10.66 8.76 -22.49
CA TYR A 240 -10.70 7.30 -22.73
C TYR A 240 -11.66 6.90 -23.86
N ASP A 241 -11.46 5.72 -24.46
CA ASP A 241 -12.34 5.09 -25.44
C ASP A 241 -12.98 3.78 -24.92
N GLU A 242 -12.34 3.12 -23.96
CA GLU A 242 -12.80 1.89 -23.31
C GLU A 242 -12.60 1.98 -21.78
N VAL A 243 -13.53 1.44 -21.00
CA VAL A 243 -13.41 1.30 -19.54
C VAL A 243 -13.72 -0.14 -19.13
N LYS A 244 -12.92 -0.69 -18.22
CA LYS A 244 -13.17 -1.98 -17.56
C LYS A 244 -13.38 -1.76 -16.08
N GLU A 245 -14.40 -2.41 -15.53
CA GLU A 245 -14.74 -2.39 -14.11
C GLU A 245 -14.42 -3.75 -13.47
N PHE A 246 -14.06 -3.73 -12.19
CA PHE A 246 -13.65 -4.91 -11.44
C PHE A 246 -14.36 -4.95 -10.09
N LEU A 247 -14.52 -6.15 -9.53
CA LEU A 247 -15.25 -6.36 -8.27
C LEU A 247 -14.43 -5.97 -7.03
N SER A 248 -13.11 -5.91 -7.16
CA SER A 248 -12.19 -5.63 -6.05
C SER A 248 -10.90 -4.98 -6.55
N TYR A 249 -10.16 -4.36 -5.64
CA TYR A 249 -8.83 -3.83 -5.92
C TYR A 249 -7.88 -4.93 -6.42
N ASP A 250 -7.85 -6.08 -5.74
CA ASP A 250 -6.93 -7.16 -6.09
C ASP A 250 -7.19 -7.68 -7.52
N GLU A 251 -8.45 -7.84 -7.91
CA GLU A 251 -8.80 -8.24 -9.27
C GLU A 251 -8.29 -7.24 -10.32
N MET A 252 -8.51 -5.94 -10.08
CA MET A 252 -8.02 -4.88 -10.96
C MET A 252 -6.50 -4.87 -11.08
N ILE A 253 -5.78 -5.04 -9.96
CA ILE A 253 -4.32 -5.03 -9.96
C ILE A 253 -3.73 -6.24 -10.67
N ASN A 254 -4.27 -7.43 -10.44
CA ASN A 254 -3.83 -8.61 -11.17
C ASN A 254 -4.02 -8.40 -12.69
N PHE A 255 -5.18 -7.90 -13.13
CA PHE A 255 -5.39 -7.55 -14.54
C PHE A 255 -4.40 -6.48 -15.03
N TYR A 256 -4.20 -5.40 -14.26
CA TYR A 256 -3.30 -4.31 -14.63
C TYR A 256 -1.88 -4.80 -14.88
N ILE A 257 -1.36 -5.65 -13.98
CA ILE A 257 -0.01 -6.20 -14.07
C ILE A 257 0.13 -7.12 -15.28
N ASP A 258 -0.83 -8.03 -15.50
CA ASP A 258 -0.83 -8.94 -16.65
C ASP A 258 -0.94 -8.16 -17.98
N TYR A 259 -1.78 -7.13 -18.01
CA TYR A 259 -1.95 -6.28 -19.19
C TYR A 259 -0.65 -5.54 -19.54
N GLU A 260 -0.04 -4.85 -18.57
CA GLU A 260 1.22 -4.14 -18.79
C GLU A 260 2.36 -5.07 -19.22
N HIS A 261 2.39 -6.32 -18.74
CA HIS A 261 3.36 -7.32 -19.17
C HIS A 261 3.17 -7.82 -20.61
N THR A 262 1.92 -7.86 -21.09
CA THR A 262 1.63 -8.33 -22.46
C THR A 262 1.77 -7.22 -23.49
N THR A 263 1.40 -5.99 -23.15
CA THR A 263 1.44 -4.85 -24.08
C THR A 263 2.78 -4.14 -24.12
N THR A 264 3.49 -4.16 -23.01
CA THR A 264 4.82 -3.57 -22.89
C THR A 264 5.78 -4.74 -22.81
N SER A 265 6.84 -4.79 -23.61
CA SER A 265 7.90 -5.82 -23.51
C SER A 265 8.68 -5.78 -22.17
N PHE A 266 8.07 -5.25 -21.10
CA PHE A 266 8.57 -5.06 -19.75
C PHE A 266 8.64 -6.41 -19.01
N MET A 267 9.76 -7.10 -19.19
CA MET A 267 10.27 -8.08 -18.22
C MET A 267 10.79 -7.38 -16.95
N LEU A 268 9.91 -6.73 -16.17
CA LEU A 268 10.34 -5.95 -14.99
C LEU A 268 9.73 -6.38 -13.64
N LEU A 269 8.97 -7.48 -13.61
CA LEU A 269 8.64 -8.19 -12.36
C LEU A 269 9.33 -9.56 -12.26
N LYS A 270 10.22 -9.89 -13.22
CA LYS A 270 10.88 -11.21 -13.36
C LYS A 270 12.41 -11.18 -13.21
N LYS A 271 12.99 -10.11 -12.66
CA LYS A 271 14.40 -10.05 -12.27
C LYS A 271 14.55 -9.52 -10.87
#